data_AF-A0A534G5Q9-F1
#
_entry.id   AF-A0A534G5Q9-F1
#
_cell.length_a   1.000
_cell.length_b   1.000
_cell.length_c   1.000
_cell.angle_alpha   90.00
_cell.angle_beta   90.00
_cell.angle_gamma   90.00
#
_symmetry.space_group_name_H-M   'P 1'
#
loop_
_entity.id
_entity.type
_entity.pdbx_description
1 polymer ?
#
loop_
_entity_poly.entity_id
_entity_poly.type
_entity_poly.pdbx_seq_one_letter_code
_entity_poly.pdbx_strand_id
1 'polypeptide(L)' 'MTANRLDQTFAALADPTRRAILARLAGGEAGVMELAKP' A
#
# COMPACT_ATOMS: atom_id res chain seq x y z
N MET A 1 -8.39 4.36 -19.40
CA MET A 1 -8.19 3.75 -18.07
C MET A 1 -9.57 3.38 -17.55
N THR A 2 -9.93 2.10 -17.56
CA THR A 2 -11.27 1.63 -17.16
C THR A 2 -11.51 2.02 -15.70
N ALA A 3 -12.48 2.90 -15.42
CA ALA A 3 -12.73 3.50 -14.11
C ALA A 3 -12.62 2.51 -12.93
N ASN A 4 -13.12 1.29 -13.13
CA ASN A 4 -13.02 0.16 -12.20
C ASN A 4 -11.60 -0.09 -11.62
N ARG A 5 -10.53 0.04 -12.43
CA ARG A 5 -9.16 -0.18 -11.93
C ARG A 5 -8.74 0.93 -10.96
N LEU A 6 -9.13 2.17 -11.25
CA LEU A 6 -8.81 3.30 -10.39
C LEU A 6 -9.62 3.24 -9.10
N ASP A 7 -10.90 2.87 -9.19
CA ASP A 7 -11.77 2.62 -8.04
C ASP A 7 -11.18 1.54 -7.10
N GLN A 8 -10.73 0.42 -7.66
CA GLN A 8 -10.06 -0.64 -6.90
C GLN A 8 -8.76 -0.17 -6.24
N THR A 9 -8.00 0.69 -6.93
CA THR A 9 -6.75 1.25 -6.42
C THR A 9 -7.03 2.17 -5.23
N PHE A 10 -7.99 3.09 -5.35
CA PHE A 10 -8.36 3.98 -4.25
C PHE A 10 -9.03 3.23 -3.10
N ALA A 11 -9.84 2.20 -3.38
CA ALA A 11 -10.39 1.31 -2.36
C ALA A 11 -9.27 0.59 -1.58
N ALA A 12 -8.19 0.17 -2.25
CA ALA A 12 -7.03 -0.41 -1.59
C ALA A 12 -6.26 0.60 -0.72
N LEU A 13 -6.16 1.86 -1.16
CA LEU A 13 -5.51 2.93 -0.39
C LEU A 13 -6.35 3.43 0.79
N ALA A 14 -7.65 3.11 0.86
CA ALA A 14 -8.49 3.46 1.99
C ALA A 14 -8.08 2.74 3.29
N ASP A 15 -7.46 1.56 3.18
CA ASP A 15 -6.96 0.81 4.34
C ASP A 15 -5.67 1.44 4.93
N PRO A 16 -5.66 1.82 6.22
CA PRO A 16 -4.51 2.48 6.85
C PRO A 16 -3.25 1.60 6.87
N THR A 17 -3.40 0.28 7.01
CA THR A 17 -2.27 -0.65 7.03
C THR A 17 -1.58 -0.71 5.66
N ARG A 18 -2.35 -0.79 4.57
CA ARG A 18 -1.82 -0.70 3.20
C ARG A 18 -1.10 0.62 2.94
N ARG A 19 -1.64 1.74 3.44
CA ARG A 19 -0.94 3.05 3.33
C ARG A 19 0.40 3.05 4.07
N ALA A 20 0.45 2.49 5.28
CA ALA A 20 1.69 2.39 6.05
C ALA A 20 2.74 1.54 5.33
N ILE A 21 2.34 0.41 4.75
CA ILE A 21 3.22 -0.46 3.94
C ILE A 21 3.79 0.30 2.74
N LEU A 22 2.93 1.00 1.98
CA LEU A 22 3.37 1.77 0.82
C LEU A 22 4.30 2.92 1.20
N ALA A 23 4.02 3.62 2.31
CA ALA A 23 4.89 4.68 2.82
C ALA A 23 6.29 4.15 3.16
N ARG A 24 6.38 2.95 3.74
CA ARG A 24 7.67 2.31 4.04
C ARG A 24 8.42 1.91 2.78
N LEU A 25 7.72 1.33 1.80
CA LEU A 25 8.30 0.94 0.51
C LEU A 25 8.71 2.15 -0.36
N ALA A 26 8.06 3.31 -0.18
CA ALA A 26 8.47 4.54 -0.83
C ALA A 26 9.86 5.03 -0.36
N GLY A 27 10.30 4.60 0.83
CA GLY A 27 11.64 4.89 1.35
C GLY A 27 12.73 3.92 0.90
N GLY A 28 12.37 2.80 0.26
CA GLY A 28 13.30 1.77 -0.20
C GLY A 28 12.72 0.35 -0.11
N GLU A 29 13.50 -0.62 -0.59
CA GLU A 29 13.13 -2.02 -0.49
C GLU A 29 13.05 -2.48 0.98
N ALA A 30 12.06 -3.32 1.29
CA ALA A 30 11.88 -3.90 2.62
C ALA A 30 11.30 -5.32 2.50
N GLY A 31 11.74 -6.23 3.36
CA GLY A 31 11.17 -7.58 3.44
C GLY A 31 9.78 -7.58 4.07
N VAL A 32 8.97 -8.60 3.76
CA VAL A 32 7.61 -8.75 4.32
C VAL A 32 7.60 -8.74 5.85
N MET A 33 8.57 -9.41 6.49
CA MET A 33 8.69 -9.45 7.95
C MET A 33 9.10 -8.09 8.54
N GLU A 34 9.71 -7.20 7.76
CA GLU A 34 10.04 -5.85 8.19
C GLU A 34 8.86 -4.89 8.04
N LEU A 35 8.04 -5.08 7.00
CA LEU A 35 6.79 -4.34 6.80
C LEU A 35 5.72 -4.68 7.84
N ALA A 36 5.79 -5.89 8.41
CA ALA A 36 4.88 -6.34 9.47
C ALA A 36 5.23 -5.80 10.87
N LYS A 37 6.39 -5.13 11.02
CA LYS A 37 6.75 -4.49 12.29
C LYS A 37 5.87 -3.23 12.48
N PRO A 38 5.32 -3.00 13.68
CA PRO A 38 4.55 -1.80 13.98
C PRO A 38 5.39 -0.52 13.84
#